data_AF-A0A6L7A6A2-F1
#
_entry.id   AF-A0A6L7A6A2-F1
#
_cell.length_a   1.000
_cell.length_b   1.000
_cell.length_c   1.000
_cell.angle_alpha   90.00
_cell.angle_beta   90.00
_cell.angle_gamma   90.00
#
_symmetry.space_group_name_H-M   'P 1'
#
loop_
_entity.id
_entity.type
_entity.pdbx_description
1 polymer ?
#
loop_
_entity_poly.entity_id
_entity_poly.type
_entity_poly.pdbx_seq_one_letter_code
_entity_poly.pdbx_strand_id
1 'polypeptide(L)'
;MNSEKKLKILDIILASLIAIMLLVVMGLVIFQPADHKLVLIVVALLALVLIALSTYRYWLAYPEQTGMKAPLFVPKAIGLGWSINPRNPIGMALTVAIVIFLVVVFGVALLK
;
A
#
# COMPACT_ATOMS: atom_id res chain seq x y z
N MET A 1 -24.80 2.15 0.53
CA MET A 1 -24.01 1.02 1.09
C MET A 1 -23.41 1.46 2.43
N ASN A 2 -23.69 0.73 3.52
CA ASN A 2 -23.17 1.04 4.87
C ASN A 2 -21.62 1.11 4.87
N SER A 3 -21.03 2.02 5.65
CA SER A 3 -19.58 2.24 5.74
C SER A 3 -18.82 0.95 6.09
N GLU A 4 -19.39 0.10 6.94
CA GLU A 4 -18.80 -1.21 7.28
C GLU A 4 -18.72 -2.16 6.08
N LYS A 5 -19.76 -2.18 5.24
CA LYS A 5 -19.77 -3.03 4.03
C LYS A 5 -18.72 -2.56 3.03
N LYS A 6 -18.54 -1.24 2.88
CA LYS A 6 -17.46 -0.66 2.06
C LYS A 6 -16.07 -1.05 2.58
N LEU A 7 -15.85 -0.96 3.90
CA LEU A 7 -14.58 -1.34 4.51
C LEU A 7 -14.28 -2.82 4.34
N LYS A 8 -15.26 -3.70 4.53
CA LYS A 8 -15.11 -5.15 4.28
C LYS A 8 -14.70 -5.44 2.83
N ILE A 9 -15.35 -4.79 1.86
CA ILE A 9 -14.99 -4.94 0.44
C ILE A 9 -13.57 -4.45 0.20
N LEU A 10 -13.19 -3.30 0.77
CA LEU A 10 -11.85 -2.74 0.63
C LEU A 10 -10.78 -3.64 1.26
N ASP A 11 -11.08 -4.27 2.40
CA ASP A 11 -10.20 -5.23 3.06
C ASP A 11 -10.01 -6.50 2.23
N ILE A 12 -11.07 -7.00 1.59
CA ILE A 12 -10.97 -8.13 0.64
C ILE A 12 -10.12 -7.73 -0.57
N ILE A 13 -10.33 -6.54 -1.14
CA ILE A 13 -9.54 -6.04 -2.28
C ILE A 13 -8.06 -5.93 -1.90
N LEU A 14 -7.75 -5.32 -0.77
CA LEU A 14 -6.38 -5.17 -0.29
C LEU A 14 -5.70 -6.54 -0.07
N ALA A 15 -6.38 -7.48 0.59
CA ALA A 15 -5.85 -8.83 0.80
C ALA A 15 -5.62 -9.56 -0.54
N SER A 16 -6.55 -9.41 -1.49
CA SER A 16 -6.46 -10.04 -2.80
C SER A 16 -5.31 -9.46 -3.63
N LEU A 17 -5.12 -8.14 -3.59
CA LEU A 17 -4.00 -7.48 -4.26
C LEU A 17 -2.64 -7.91 -3.69
N ILE A 18 -2.54 -8.09 -2.37
CA ILE A 18 -1.33 -8.64 -1.75
C ILE A 18 -1.06 -10.06 -2.27
N ALA A 19 -2.07 -10.92 -2.29
CA ALA A 19 -1.92 -12.29 -2.80
C ALA A 19 -1.54 -12.31 -4.28
N ILE A 20 -2.19 -11.49 -5.12
CA ILE A 20 -1.86 -11.35 -6.54
C ILE A 20 -0.43 -10.86 -6.71
N MET A 21 0.00 -9.86 -5.95
CA MET A 21 1.37 -9.35 -6.01
C MET A 21 2.39 -10.47 -5.74
N LEU A 22 2.16 -11.29 -4.70
CA LEU A 22 3.03 -12.43 -4.40
C LEU A 22 3.05 -13.47 -5.53
N LEU A 23 1.88 -13.85 -6.05
CA LEU A 23 1.76 -14.83 -7.13
C LEU A 23 2.43 -14.34 -8.43
N VAL A 24 2.23 -13.06 -8.78
CA VAL A 24 2.83 -12.47 -9.97
C VAL A 24 4.35 -12.40 -9.83
N VAL A 25 4.87 -11.98 -8.67
CA VAL A 25 6.32 -12.00 -8.41
C VAL A 25 6.87 -13.41 -8.52
N MET A 26 6.25 -14.40 -7.87
CA MET A 26 6.69 -15.78 -7.95
C MET A 26 6.67 -16.31 -9.39
N GLY A 27 5.58 -16.07 -10.12
CA GLY A 27 5.43 -16.51 -11.51
C GLY A 27 6.48 -15.89 -12.41
N LEU A 28 6.65 -14.58 -12.36
CA LEU A 28 7.64 -13.89 -13.21
C LEU A 28 9.08 -14.30 -12.87
N VAL A 29 9.41 -14.50 -11.60
CA VAL A 29 10.75 -14.99 -11.21
C VAL A 29 11.01 -16.40 -11.73
N ILE A 30 10.00 -17.28 -11.75
CA ILE A 30 10.13 -18.65 -12.26
C ILE A 30 10.19 -18.70 -13.79
N PHE A 31 9.29 -17.98 -14.49
CA PHE A 31 9.12 -18.08 -15.93
C PHE A 31 9.97 -17.10 -16.75
N GLN A 32 10.39 -15.98 -16.15
CA GLN A 32 11.20 -14.95 -16.79
C GLN A 32 12.41 -14.55 -15.92
N PRO A 33 13.28 -15.51 -15.55
CA PRO A 33 14.38 -15.25 -14.63
C PRO A 33 15.38 -14.22 -15.14
N ALA A 34 15.41 -13.93 -16.45
CA ALA A 34 16.31 -12.95 -17.06
C ALA A 34 15.71 -11.54 -17.20
N ASP A 35 14.38 -11.38 -17.13
CA ASP A 35 13.72 -10.07 -17.28
C ASP A 35 13.16 -9.57 -15.96
N HIS A 36 14.07 -9.02 -15.14
CA HIS A 36 13.70 -8.42 -13.87
C HIS A 36 13.00 -7.06 -14.01
N LYS A 37 13.06 -6.42 -15.20
CA LYS A 37 12.48 -5.08 -15.39
C LYS A 37 10.96 -5.13 -15.35
N LEU A 38 10.37 -6.13 -15.99
CA LEU A 38 8.92 -6.35 -15.94
C LEU A 38 8.45 -6.61 -14.50
N VAL A 39 9.16 -7.45 -13.74
CA VAL A 39 8.88 -7.71 -12.32
C VAL A 39 8.88 -6.40 -11.53
N LEU A 40 9.93 -5.59 -11.69
CA LEU A 40 10.08 -4.32 -10.98
C LEU A 40 8.95 -3.35 -11.31
N ILE A 41 8.55 -3.22 -12.58
CA ILE A 41 7.43 -2.36 -13.00
C ILE A 41 6.12 -2.82 -12.33
N VAL A 42 5.82 -4.11 -12.41
CA VAL A 42 4.56 -4.64 -11.87
C VAL A 42 4.50 -4.50 -10.35
N VAL A 43 5.58 -4.81 -9.64
CA VAL A 43 5.67 -4.63 -8.18
C VAL A 43 5.54 -3.17 -7.81
N ALA A 44 6.20 -2.25 -8.52
CA ALA A 44 6.12 -0.82 -8.26
C ALA A 44 4.67 -0.31 -8.37
N LEU A 45 3.98 -0.67 -9.46
CA LEU A 45 2.59 -0.26 -9.69
C LEU A 45 1.65 -0.84 -8.62
N LEU A 46 1.77 -2.14 -8.31
CA LEU A 46 0.94 -2.78 -7.30
C LEU A 46 1.18 -2.17 -5.90
N ALA A 47 2.43 -1.87 -5.55
CA ALA A 47 2.76 -1.22 -4.28
C ALA A 47 2.11 0.17 -4.17
N LEU A 48 2.15 0.98 -5.23
CA LEU A 48 1.51 2.30 -5.25
C LEU A 48 -0.02 2.20 -5.11
N VAL A 49 -0.65 1.25 -5.81
CA VAL A 49 -2.10 1.00 -5.68
C VAL A 49 -2.45 0.55 -4.26
N LEU A 50 -1.67 -0.34 -3.67
CA LEU A 50 -1.86 -0.79 -2.28
C LEU A 50 -1.76 0.37 -1.29
N ILE A 51 -0.77 1.26 -1.43
CA ILE A 51 -0.62 2.43 -0.57
C ILE A 51 -1.81 3.38 -0.73
N ALA A 52 -2.25 3.65 -1.97
CA ALA A 52 -3.37 4.52 -2.24
C ALA A 52 -4.68 3.98 -1.64
N LEU A 53 -4.98 2.70 -1.86
CA LEU A 53 -6.17 2.05 -1.32
C LEU A 53 -6.12 1.93 0.21
N SER A 54 -4.95 1.64 0.78
CA SER A 54 -4.75 1.61 2.24
C SER A 54 -5.00 3.00 2.84
N THR A 55 -4.49 4.05 2.20
CA THR A 55 -4.71 5.44 2.63
C THR A 55 -6.18 5.81 2.56
N TYR A 56 -6.85 5.48 1.46
CA TYR A 56 -8.29 5.70 1.30
C TYR A 56 -9.11 4.94 2.36
N ARG A 57 -8.71 3.70 2.67
CA ARG A 57 -9.32 2.90 3.75
C ARG A 57 -9.25 3.64 5.08
N TYR A 58 -8.11 4.22 5.44
CA TYR A 58 -7.95 4.99 6.68
C TYR A 58 -8.90 6.18 6.73
N TRP A 59 -9.07 6.88 5.60
CA TRP A 59 -10.02 7.98 5.53
C TRP A 59 -11.47 7.54 5.72
N LEU A 60 -11.83 6.36 5.20
CA LEU A 60 -13.18 5.83 5.38
C LEU A 60 -13.42 5.27 6.79
N ALA A 61 -12.43 4.61 7.40
CA ALA A 61 -12.55 3.95 8.69
C ALA A 61 -12.54 4.93 9.87
N TYR A 62 -11.79 6.02 9.76
CA TYR A 62 -11.61 7.00 10.84
C TYR A 62 -11.86 8.42 10.30
N PRO A 63 -13.11 8.80 10.03
CA PRO A 63 -13.43 10.12 9.49
C PRO A 63 -13.20 11.25 10.50
N GLU A 64 -13.38 10.98 11.80
CA GLU A 64 -13.30 11.99 12.86
C GLU A 64 -11.88 12.16 13.44
N GLN A 65 -11.02 11.16 13.29
CA GLN A 65 -9.64 11.23 13.76
C GLN A 65 -8.83 12.04 12.74
N THR A 66 -8.62 13.33 13.02
CA THR A 66 -7.90 14.25 12.12
C THR A 66 -6.93 15.15 12.89
N GLY A 67 -5.92 15.66 12.19
CA GLY A 67 -4.96 16.62 12.75
C GLY A 67 -3.96 16.00 13.74
N MET A 68 -3.31 16.84 14.54
CA MET A 68 -2.22 16.44 15.45
C MET A 68 -2.67 15.52 16.59
N LYS A 69 -3.98 15.44 16.86
CA LYS A 69 -4.55 14.55 17.88
C LYS A 69 -4.75 13.12 17.37
N ALA A 70 -4.73 12.90 16.05
CA ALA A 70 -4.85 11.55 15.49
C ALA A 70 -3.57 10.75 15.84
N PRO A 71 -3.68 9.48 16.27
CA PRO A 71 -2.51 8.67 16.60
C PRO A 71 -1.66 8.46 15.35
N LEU A 72 -0.33 8.53 15.49
CA LEU A 72 0.61 8.33 14.37
C LEU A 72 0.58 6.89 13.84
N PHE A 73 0.43 5.92 14.75
CA PHE A 73 0.35 4.50 14.44
C PHE A 73 -0.99 3.93 14.87
N VAL A 74 -1.50 3.02 14.05
CA VAL A 74 -2.81 2.38 14.20
C VAL A 74 -2.68 0.90 13.83
N PRO A 75 -3.42 -0.02 14.48
CA PRO A 75 -3.35 -1.44 14.13
C PRO A 75 -3.66 -1.66 12.65
N LYS A 76 -2.95 -2.59 12.02
CA LYS A 76 -3.26 -2.97 10.63
C LYS A 76 -4.64 -3.60 10.54
N ALA A 77 -5.32 -3.29 9.44
CA ALA A 77 -6.58 -3.92 9.05
C ALA A 77 -6.43 -5.42 8.78
N ILE A 78 -5.29 -5.79 8.19
CA ILE A 78 -5.00 -7.11 7.65
C ILE A 78 -3.61 -7.50 8.14
N GLY A 79 -3.49 -8.69 8.74
CA GLY A 79 -2.25 -9.22 9.30
C GLY A 79 -1.89 -8.62 10.67
N LEU A 80 -0.67 -8.92 11.12
CA LEU A 80 -0.13 -8.44 12.40
C LEU A 80 0.71 -7.18 12.21
N GLY A 81 0.61 -6.25 13.16
CA GLY A 81 1.47 -5.07 13.27
C GLY A 81 0.73 -3.74 13.14
N TRP A 82 1.53 -2.69 12.92
CA TRP A 82 1.08 -1.29 12.91
C TRP A 82 1.18 -0.69 11.51
N SER A 83 0.25 0.21 11.19
CA SER A 83 0.29 1.06 10.02
C SER A 83 0.51 2.51 10.43
N ILE A 84 1.12 3.27 9.53
CA ILE A 84 1.16 4.72 9.63
C ILE A 84 -0.25 5.26 9.34
N ASN A 85 -0.72 6.19 10.17
CA ASN A 85 -2.02 6.82 10.01
C ASN A 85 -1.90 8.09 9.14
N PRO A 86 -2.39 8.09 7.89
CA PRO A 86 -2.33 9.26 7.01
C PRO A 86 -3.29 10.38 7.43
N ARG A 87 -4.13 10.17 8.47
CA ARG A 87 -4.94 11.24 9.07
C ARG A 87 -4.14 12.15 10.02
N ASN A 88 -3.02 11.65 10.55
CA ASN A 88 -2.08 12.48 11.29
C ASN A 88 -1.20 13.25 10.27
N PRO A 89 -0.97 14.56 10.41
CA PRO A 89 -0.13 15.34 9.48
C PRO A 89 1.28 14.77 9.30
N ILE A 90 1.91 14.33 10.39
CA ILE A 90 3.23 13.67 10.35
C ILE A 90 3.10 12.31 9.66
N GLY A 91 2.05 11.54 9.97
CA GLY A 91 1.79 10.27 9.31
C GLY A 91 1.59 10.42 7.79
N MET A 92 0.88 11.46 7.36
CA MET A 92 0.71 11.79 5.93
C MET A 92 2.05 12.16 5.29
N ALA A 93 2.86 12.98 5.95
CA ALA A 93 4.19 13.33 5.46
C ALA A 93 5.08 12.09 5.30
N LEU A 94 5.05 11.16 6.26
CA LEU A 94 5.75 9.88 6.17
C LEU A 94 5.23 9.02 5.02
N THR A 95 3.91 8.91 4.85
CA THR A 95 3.31 8.18 3.72
C THR A 95 3.75 8.76 2.38
N VAL A 96 3.77 10.08 2.23
CA VAL A 96 4.26 10.75 1.02
C VAL A 96 5.77 10.48 0.81
N ALA A 97 6.56 10.57 1.87
CA ALA A 97 7.99 10.28 1.82
C ALA A 97 8.27 8.83 1.37
N ILE A 98 7.48 7.85 1.86
CA ILE A 98 7.56 6.45 1.44
C ILE A 98 7.23 6.31 -0.05
N VAL A 99 6.18 6.99 -0.53
CA VAL A 99 5.83 6.97 -1.97
C VAL A 99 6.97 7.51 -2.81
N ILE A 100 7.53 8.67 -2.46
CA ILE A 100 8.67 9.27 -3.17
C ILE A 100 9.86 8.31 -3.16
N PHE A 101 10.18 7.75 -1.99
CA PHE A 101 11.27 6.78 -1.84
C PHE A 101 11.08 5.57 -2.76
N LEU A 102 9.88 4.98 -2.80
CA LEU A 102 9.58 3.84 -3.68
C LEU A 102 9.73 4.23 -5.15
N VAL A 103 9.19 5.37 -5.58
CA VAL A 103 9.31 5.84 -6.96
C VAL A 103 10.77 6.02 -7.36
N VAL A 104 11.59 6.61 -6.48
CA VAL A 104 13.03 6.78 -6.72
C VAL A 104 13.74 5.44 -6.78
N VAL A 105 13.51 4.55 -5.82
CA VAL A 105 14.18 3.23 -5.76
C VAL A 105 13.84 2.39 -6.98
N PHE A 106 12.56 2.25 -7.31
CA PHE A 106 12.13 1.50 -8.50
C PHE A 106 12.58 2.17 -9.79
N GLY A 107 12.51 3.50 -9.87
CA GLY A 107 13.00 4.25 -11.04
C GLY A 107 14.50 4.01 -11.28
N VAL A 108 15.32 4.13 -10.24
CA VAL A 108 16.77 3.84 -10.32
C VAL A 108 17.03 2.37 -10.69
N ALA A 109 16.26 1.43 -10.13
CA ALA A 109 16.41 0.02 -10.45
C ALA A 109 16.07 -0.31 -11.92
N LEU A 110 15.11 0.42 -12.53
CA LEU A 110 14.73 0.23 -13.93
C LEU A 110 15.72 0.84 -14.93
N LEU A 111 16.41 1.90 -14.52
CA LEU A 111 17.43 2.59 -15.32
C LEU A 111 18.76 1.85 -15.36
N LYS A 112 19.01 0.95 -14.39
CA LYS A 112 20.15 0.03 -14.41
C LYS A 112 19.87 -1.18 -15.32
#